data_AF-E8PL43-F1
#
_entry.id   AF-E8PL43-F1
#
_cell.length_a   1.000
_cell.length_b   1.000
_cell.length_c   1.000
_cell.angle_alpha   90.00
_cell.angle_beta   90.00
_cell.angle_gamma   90.00
#
_symmetry.space_group_name_H-M   'P 1'
#
loop_
_entity.id
_entity.type
_entity.pdbx_description
1 polymer ?
#
loop_
_entity_poly.entity_id
_entity_poly.type
_entity_poly.pdbx_seq_one_letter_code
_entity_poly.pdbx_strand_id
1 'polypeptide(L)'
;MRRWGVLLLVGVFSLGVAQSWSRDAVDSLMREGIVYGYPSGEIKPEAYARRGEVFTLLWRVILTYRLKDLQSLTKEDIERLKGLLATVEELSRALRDQGQVLSAYSDAIKELRQALEKAQADATTLAGEAGKKAEEALVQLREWSERLSNLEAATYKGLRDFREEVNMLAGVIRDLDGKVKALEEALTGKTGEISTRFAEFQGALARLEGVVSKAEEEIAGVRNFLARLDELSLRVGTLEEQVKALKEEVAKLRAEIPKREVLSPFGLQVSLSGISPLAGMMRVGYALSEGFGFYLRGAYDLGFYGAVGVVSVHQASPFTLTTTLGVGRGFYGPGFTYGELGVGFGGKLFGALGLGAEGVLSFPIGTGPSVARFGVGVIYGW
;
A
#
# COMPACT_ATOMS: atom_id res chain seq x y z
N MET A 1 28.07 156.67 -26.18
CA MET A 1 28.01 157.89 -25.34
C MET A 1 26.65 157.92 -24.67
N ARG A 2 26.62 157.77 -23.34
CA ARG A 2 26.13 158.76 -22.34
C ARG A 2 24.62 158.96 -22.41
N ARG A 3 23.85 158.44 -21.43
CA ARG A 3 23.48 159.09 -20.13
C ARG A 3 22.74 160.40 -20.43
N TRP A 4 21.56 160.69 -19.89
CA TRP A 4 21.15 160.83 -18.48
C TRP A 4 19.60 160.79 -18.46
N GLY A 5 18.92 160.21 -17.46
CA GLY A 5 18.65 160.84 -16.16
C GLY A 5 17.66 162.01 -16.34
N VAL A 6 16.49 162.06 -15.69
CA VAL A 6 16.38 162.43 -14.26
C VAL A 6 14.89 162.68 -13.92
N LEU A 7 14.51 162.29 -12.69
CA LEU A 7 13.41 162.74 -11.79
C LEU A 7 11.94 162.50 -12.18
N LEU A 8 11.17 161.68 -11.44
CA LEU A 8 10.52 161.93 -10.13
C LEU A 8 9.42 163.01 -10.18
N LEU A 9 8.17 162.58 -10.02
CA LEU A 9 7.30 163.09 -8.94
C LEU A 9 6.11 162.15 -8.70
N VAL A 10 6.04 161.73 -7.44
CA VAL A 10 4.95 160.97 -6.81
C VAL A 10 3.70 161.84 -6.76
N GLY A 11 2.54 161.21 -7.02
CA GLY A 11 1.23 161.78 -6.73
C GLY A 11 0.22 160.66 -6.49
N VAL A 12 0.18 160.17 -5.26
CA VAL A 12 -0.93 159.35 -4.75
C VAL A 12 -2.19 160.19 -4.80
N PHE A 13 -3.26 159.72 -5.46
CA PHE A 13 -4.62 160.11 -5.07
C PHE A 13 -5.54 158.89 -5.06
N SER A 14 -6.01 158.64 -3.85
CA SER A 14 -7.05 157.69 -3.50
C SER A 14 -8.42 158.31 -3.75
N LEU A 15 -9.38 157.46 -4.14
CA LEU A 15 -10.84 157.60 -3.99
C LEU A 15 -11.54 158.73 -4.76
N GLY A 16 -12.51 158.34 -5.59
CA GLY A 16 -13.52 159.27 -6.11
C GLY A 16 -14.24 158.70 -7.33
N VAL A 17 -15.19 157.82 -7.09
CA VAL A 17 -16.08 157.27 -8.12
C VAL A 17 -16.91 158.39 -8.75
N ALA A 18 -16.62 158.71 -10.01
CA ALA A 18 -17.55 159.33 -10.95
C ALA A 18 -17.04 159.13 -12.39
N GLN A 19 -17.52 158.10 -13.09
CA GLN A 19 -17.50 157.97 -14.56
C GLN A 19 -16.07 158.10 -15.18
N SER A 20 -15.78 158.00 -16.47
CA SER A 20 -16.58 158.08 -17.68
C SER A 20 -15.82 157.32 -18.78
N TRP A 21 -16.53 156.84 -19.80
CA TRP A 21 -16.09 156.27 -21.11
C TRP A 21 -14.76 156.80 -21.71
N SER A 22 -14.26 157.94 -21.24
CA SER A 22 -13.08 158.63 -21.73
C SER A 22 -11.77 158.17 -21.08
N ARG A 23 -11.78 157.38 -19.99
CA ARG A 23 -10.57 157.04 -19.23
C ARG A 23 -9.47 156.37 -20.06
N ASP A 24 -9.79 155.25 -20.73
CA ASP A 24 -8.80 154.52 -21.55
C ASP A 24 -8.31 155.37 -22.73
N ALA A 25 -9.20 156.17 -23.32
CA ALA A 25 -8.88 157.09 -24.40
C ALA A 25 -7.95 158.22 -23.91
N VAL A 26 -8.24 158.83 -22.77
CA VAL A 26 -7.44 159.91 -22.16
C VAL A 26 -6.08 159.39 -21.73
N ASP A 27 -6.00 158.20 -21.12
CA ASP A 27 -4.73 157.57 -20.76
C ASP A 27 -3.87 157.27 -22.00
N SER A 28 -4.48 156.76 -23.07
CA SER A 28 -3.78 156.50 -24.34
C SER A 28 -3.26 157.80 -24.95
N LEU A 29 -4.11 158.83 -25.02
CA LEU A 29 -3.73 160.14 -25.57
C LEU A 29 -2.69 160.89 -24.72
N MET A 30 -2.65 160.67 -23.40
CA MET A 30 -1.58 161.19 -22.55
C MET A 30 -0.25 160.48 -22.78
N ARG A 31 -0.26 159.15 -22.92
CA ARG A 31 0.97 158.38 -23.25
C ARG A 31 1.57 158.80 -24.58
N GLU A 32 0.73 159.12 -25.56
CA GLU A 32 1.14 159.61 -26.88
C GLU A 32 1.52 161.10 -26.90
N GLY A 33 1.43 161.79 -25.76
CA GLY A 33 1.76 163.21 -25.64
C GLY A 33 0.78 164.14 -26.36
N ILE A 34 -0.45 163.67 -26.61
CA ILE A 34 -1.51 164.44 -27.28
C ILE A 34 -2.29 165.29 -26.25
N VAL A 35 -2.54 164.77 -25.04
CA VAL A 35 -3.21 165.45 -23.91
C VAL A 35 -2.23 165.64 -22.74
N TYR A 36 -2.29 166.78 -22.00
CA TYR A 36 -1.43 167.04 -20.81
C TYR A 36 -2.18 167.53 -19.56
N GLY A 37 -3.49 167.80 -19.65
CA GLY A 37 -4.26 168.41 -18.57
C GLY A 37 -4.09 169.93 -18.41
N TYR A 38 -4.83 170.51 -17.48
CA TYR A 38 -4.77 171.93 -17.13
C TYR A 38 -3.49 172.23 -16.32
N PRO A 39 -3.03 173.50 -16.21
CA PRO A 39 -1.84 173.85 -15.41
C PRO A 39 -1.93 173.43 -13.93
N SER A 40 -3.14 173.23 -13.40
CA SER A 40 -3.40 172.70 -12.06
C SER A 40 -3.17 171.19 -11.92
N GLY A 41 -2.81 170.49 -13.01
CA GLY A 41 -2.65 169.03 -13.07
C GLY A 41 -3.96 168.27 -13.24
N GLU A 42 -5.10 168.96 -13.28
CA GLU A 42 -6.42 168.32 -13.44
C GLU A 42 -6.75 168.06 -14.91
N ILE A 43 -7.50 166.98 -15.18
CA ILE A 43 -8.19 166.75 -16.45
C ILE A 43 -9.67 166.69 -16.16
N LYS A 44 -10.47 167.41 -16.96
CA LYS A 44 -11.92 167.51 -16.81
C LYS A 44 -12.61 166.99 -18.06
N PRO A 45 -12.75 165.65 -18.24
CA PRO A 45 -13.30 165.06 -19.46
C PRO A 45 -14.75 165.44 -19.73
N GLU A 46 -15.50 165.79 -18.68
CA GLU A 46 -16.91 166.16 -18.75
C GLU A 46 -17.14 167.67 -18.92
N ALA A 47 -16.08 168.48 -18.87
CA ALA A 47 -16.19 169.91 -19.13
C ALA A 47 -16.31 170.19 -20.63
N TYR A 48 -17.04 171.24 -21.00
CA TYR A 48 -17.09 171.71 -22.38
C TYR A 48 -15.69 172.10 -22.88
N ALA A 49 -15.22 171.47 -23.95
CA ALA A 49 -13.97 171.82 -24.60
C ALA A 49 -14.07 173.18 -25.30
N ARG A 50 -13.11 174.05 -25.04
CA ARG A 50 -12.98 175.34 -25.73
C ARG A 50 -12.38 175.11 -27.12
N ARG A 51 -12.72 175.96 -28.10
CA ARG A 51 -12.19 175.85 -29.48
C ARG A 51 -10.65 175.77 -29.55
N GLY A 52 -9.96 176.49 -28.66
CA GLY A 52 -8.49 176.44 -28.56
C GLY A 52 -7.94 175.10 -28.05
N GLU A 53 -8.69 174.41 -27.19
CA GLU A 53 -8.31 173.09 -26.66
C GLU A 53 -8.45 172.02 -27.75
N VAL A 54 -9.56 172.04 -28.50
CA VAL A 54 -9.79 171.11 -29.63
C VAL A 54 -8.74 171.31 -30.74
N PHE A 55 -8.42 172.55 -31.09
CA PHE A 55 -7.39 172.82 -32.10
C PHE A 55 -6.01 172.28 -31.67
N THR A 56 -5.67 172.43 -30.39
CA THR A 56 -4.41 171.93 -29.83
C THR A 56 -4.32 170.40 -29.92
N LEU A 57 -5.42 169.69 -29.63
CA LEU A 57 -5.47 168.23 -29.77
C LEU A 57 -5.29 167.78 -31.22
N LEU A 58 -6.03 168.38 -32.16
CA LEU A 58 -5.94 168.08 -33.59
C LEU A 58 -4.52 168.34 -34.13
N TRP A 59 -3.92 169.47 -33.77
CA TRP A 59 -2.58 169.82 -34.20
C TRP A 59 -1.54 168.79 -33.72
N ARG A 60 -1.68 168.29 -32.50
CA ARG A 60 -0.79 167.25 -31.96
C ARG A 60 -0.97 165.91 -32.66
N VAL A 61 -2.20 165.46 -32.92
CA VAL A 61 -2.45 164.21 -33.67
C VAL A 61 -1.77 164.23 -35.04
N ILE A 62 -1.87 165.34 -35.77
CA ILE A 62 -1.26 165.51 -37.09
C ILE A 62 0.27 165.40 -37.03
N LEU A 63 0.89 165.90 -35.96
CA LEU A 63 2.33 165.82 -35.75
C LEU A 63 2.78 164.43 -35.29
N THR A 64 2.09 163.81 -34.32
CA THR A 64 2.48 162.52 -33.72
C THR A 64 2.44 161.38 -34.73
N TYR A 65 1.40 161.30 -35.55
CA TYR A 65 1.18 160.16 -36.46
C TYR A 65 1.75 160.34 -37.87
N ARG A 66 2.46 161.46 -38.12
CA ARG A 66 3.01 161.79 -39.44
C ARG A 66 2.02 161.52 -40.58
N LEU A 67 0.72 161.77 -40.35
CA LEU A 67 -0.36 161.50 -41.32
C LEU A 67 -0.20 162.30 -42.62
N LYS A 68 0.73 163.25 -42.63
CA LYS A 68 1.22 163.98 -43.82
C LYS A 68 1.91 163.05 -44.84
N ASP A 69 2.42 161.89 -44.40
CA ASP A 69 3.22 160.96 -45.21
C ASP A 69 2.37 159.82 -45.83
N LEU A 70 1.05 159.76 -45.60
CA LEU A 70 0.11 158.78 -46.19
C LEU A 70 -0.33 159.10 -47.63
N GLN A 71 0.39 159.98 -48.32
CA GLN A 71 0.06 160.34 -49.70
C GLN A 71 0.71 159.33 -50.69
N SER A 72 -0.15 158.44 -51.21
CA SER A 72 -0.04 157.56 -52.39
C SER A 72 0.44 156.09 -52.20
N LEU A 73 -0.52 155.18 -52.04
CA LEU A 73 -0.35 153.75 -52.38
C LEU A 73 -0.18 153.63 -53.89
N THR A 74 0.88 152.94 -54.36
CA THR A 74 1.12 152.75 -55.79
C THR A 74 0.37 151.51 -56.32
N LYS A 75 0.15 151.44 -57.63
CA LYS A 75 -0.45 150.24 -58.26
C LYS A 75 0.40 148.97 -58.04
N GLU A 76 1.72 149.12 -57.95
CA GLU A 76 2.65 148.00 -57.70
C GLU A 76 2.47 147.40 -56.30
N ASP A 77 2.21 148.24 -55.29
CA ASP A 77 1.94 147.78 -53.93
C ASP A 77 0.63 146.97 -53.87
N ILE A 78 -0.39 147.39 -54.63
CA ILE A 78 -1.67 146.67 -54.73
C ILE A 78 -1.48 145.31 -55.41
N GLU A 79 -0.70 145.23 -56.49
CA GLU A 79 -0.43 143.96 -57.17
C GLU A 79 0.43 143.01 -56.32
N ARG A 80 1.41 143.52 -55.55
CA ARG A 80 2.16 142.71 -54.57
C ARG A 80 1.25 142.16 -53.47
N LEU A 81 0.33 142.97 -52.95
CA LEU A 81 -0.63 142.52 -51.93
C LEU A 81 -1.58 141.44 -52.47
N LYS A 82 -2.03 141.54 -53.72
CA LYS A 82 -2.82 140.49 -54.38
C LYS A 82 -2.03 139.19 -54.54
N GLY A 83 -0.75 139.29 -54.94
CA GLY A 83 0.14 138.12 -55.04
C GLY A 83 0.33 137.43 -53.68
N LEU A 84 0.58 138.20 -52.62
CA LEU A 84 0.69 137.66 -51.27
C LEU A 84 -0.62 137.02 -50.80
N LEU A 85 -1.78 137.63 -51.07
CA LEU A 85 -3.08 137.06 -50.72
C LEU A 85 -3.30 135.69 -51.41
N ALA A 86 -2.95 135.56 -52.69
CA ALA A 86 -3.03 134.29 -53.42
C ALA A 86 -2.12 133.21 -52.79
N THR A 87 -0.89 133.56 -52.39
CA THR A 87 0.00 132.62 -51.70
C THR A 87 -0.53 132.19 -50.33
N VAL A 88 -1.18 133.10 -49.59
CA VAL A 88 -1.80 132.78 -48.30
C VAL A 88 -3.00 131.85 -48.48
N GLU A 89 -3.80 132.04 -49.53
CA GLU A 89 -4.91 131.15 -49.86
C GLU A 89 -4.43 129.74 -50.24
N GLU A 90 -3.34 129.64 -51.01
CA GLU A 90 -2.73 128.36 -51.38
C GLU A 90 -2.16 127.61 -50.17
N LEU A 91 -1.43 128.32 -49.29
CA LEU A 91 -0.95 127.76 -48.02
C LEU A 91 -2.11 127.32 -47.11
N SER A 92 -3.21 128.08 -47.05
CA SER A 92 -4.40 127.71 -46.29
C SER A 92 -5.08 126.44 -46.81
N ARG A 93 -5.07 126.21 -48.14
CA ARG A 93 -5.55 124.95 -48.73
C ARG A 93 -4.62 123.79 -48.39
N ALA A 94 -3.31 123.95 -48.58
CA ALA A 94 -2.32 122.92 -48.25
C ALA A 94 -2.35 122.51 -46.76
N LEU A 95 -2.53 123.47 -45.85
CA LEU A 95 -2.71 123.19 -44.42
C LEU A 95 -4.01 122.43 -44.11
N ARG A 96 -5.10 122.71 -44.84
CA ARG A 96 -6.36 121.95 -44.70
C ARG A 96 -6.21 120.51 -45.17
N ASP A 97 -5.57 120.30 -46.31
CA ASP A 97 -5.32 118.97 -46.87
C ASP A 97 -4.39 118.16 -45.96
N GLN A 98 -3.33 118.78 -45.41
CA GLN A 98 -2.50 118.15 -44.38
C GLN A 98 -3.28 117.82 -43.11
N GLY A 99 -4.21 118.68 -42.68
CA GLY A 99 -5.11 118.39 -41.56
C GLY A 99 -5.96 117.14 -41.78
N GLN A 100 -6.47 116.95 -43.00
CA GLN A 100 -7.22 115.74 -43.38
C GLN A 100 -6.33 114.50 -43.35
N VAL A 101 -5.13 114.58 -43.91
CA VAL A 101 -4.14 113.48 -43.88
C VAL A 101 -3.76 113.11 -42.44
N LEU A 102 -3.56 114.10 -41.56
CA LEU A 102 -3.29 113.86 -40.14
C LEU A 102 -4.48 113.20 -39.42
N SER A 103 -5.72 113.55 -39.76
CA SER A 103 -6.90 112.86 -39.22
C SER A 103 -6.98 111.40 -39.67
N ALA A 104 -6.68 111.11 -40.95
CA ALA A 104 -6.63 109.76 -41.48
C ALA A 104 -5.53 108.92 -40.78
N TYR A 105 -4.36 109.51 -40.53
CA TYR A 105 -3.31 108.85 -39.76
C TYR A 105 -3.72 108.59 -38.30
N SER A 106 -4.39 109.55 -37.65
CA SER A 106 -4.93 109.37 -36.30
C SER A 106 -5.92 108.20 -36.24
N ASP A 107 -6.81 108.10 -37.22
CA ASP A 107 -7.81 107.03 -37.24
C ASP A 107 -7.18 105.67 -37.57
N ALA A 108 -6.22 105.61 -38.50
CA ALA A 108 -5.43 104.41 -38.74
C ALA A 108 -4.64 103.96 -37.49
N ILE A 109 -4.09 104.90 -36.72
CA ILE A 109 -3.41 104.59 -35.44
C ILE A 109 -4.40 104.04 -34.41
N LYS A 110 -5.64 104.55 -34.34
CA LYS A 110 -6.68 104.00 -33.45
C LYS A 110 -7.06 102.57 -33.85
N GLU A 111 -7.26 102.32 -35.14
CA GLU A 111 -7.58 100.99 -35.67
C GLU A 111 -6.45 99.98 -35.38
N LEU A 112 -5.20 100.37 -35.61
CA LEU A 112 -4.04 99.53 -35.31
C LEU A 112 -3.92 99.21 -33.81
N ARG A 113 -4.22 100.17 -32.93
CA ARG A 113 -4.26 99.93 -31.48
C ARG A 113 -5.33 98.91 -31.10
N GLN A 114 -6.54 99.06 -31.64
CA GLN A 114 -7.63 98.09 -31.39
C GLN A 114 -7.28 96.69 -31.91
N ALA A 115 -6.67 96.61 -33.10
CA ALA A 115 -6.21 95.34 -33.66
C ALA A 115 -5.12 94.69 -32.80
N LEU A 116 -4.18 95.49 -32.27
CA LEU A 116 -3.13 95.01 -31.37
C LEU A 116 -3.69 94.49 -30.04
N GLU A 117 -4.62 95.23 -29.42
CA GLU A 117 -5.29 94.80 -28.19
C GLU A 117 -6.05 93.49 -28.38
N LYS A 118 -6.77 93.36 -29.51
CA LYS A 118 -7.46 92.12 -29.86
C LYS A 118 -6.48 90.96 -30.05
N ALA A 119 -5.41 91.17 -30.82
CA ALA A 119 -4.39 90.14 -31.05
C ALA A 119 -3.71 89.70 -29.73
N GLN A 120 -3.49 90.63 -28.81
CA GLN A 120 -2.93 90.33 -27.49
C GLN A 120 -3.92 89.51 -26.63
N ALA A 121 -5.21 89.86 -26.63
CA ALA A 121 -6.24 89.11 -25.93
C ALA A 121 -6.38 87.68 -26.48
N ASP A 122 -6.40 87.53 -27.81
CA ASP A 122 -6.45 86.23 -28.48
C ASP A 122 -5.23 85.37 -28.12
N ALA A 123 -4.03 85.96 -28.12
CA ALA A 123 -2.79 85.28 -27.73
C ALA A 123 -2.82 84.80 -26.27
N THR A 124 -3.31 85.62 -25.32
CA THR A 124 -3.44 85.21 -23.91
C THR A 124 -4.44 84.07 -23.71
N THR A 125 -5.55 84.08 -24.46
CA THR A 125 -6.57 83.04 -24.39
C THR A 125 -6.02 81.72 -24.92
N LEU A 126 -5.37 81.73 -26.09
CA LEU A 126 -4.75 80.54 -26.67
C LEU A 126 -3.65 79.96 -25.77
N ALA A 127 -2.83 80.81 -25.14
CA ALA A 127 -1.81 80.36 -24.19
C ALA A 127 -2.45 79.68 -22.96
N GLY A 128 -3.55 80.24 -22.44
CA GLY A 128 -4.28 79.65 -21.32
C GLY A 128 -4.93 78.30 -21.66
N GLU A 129 -5.56 78.19 -22.83
CA GLU A 129 -6.15 76.93 -23.31
C GLU A 129 -5.11 75.85 -23.58
N ALA A 130 -3.98 76.21 -24.20
CA ALA A 130 -2.86 75.31 -24.43
C ALA A 130 -2.25 74.83 -23.10
N GLY A 131 -2.12 75.73 -22.11
CA GLY A 131 -1.66 75.38 -20.77
C GLY A 131 -2.58 74.39 -20.07
N LYS A 132 -3.91 74.63 -20.08
CA LYS A 132 -4.90 73.70 -19.51
C LYS A 132 -4.85 72.33 -20.16
N LYS A 133 -4.82 72.26 -21.50
CA LYS A 133 -4.71 70.98 -22.22
C LYS A 133 -3.41 70.24 -21.92
N ALA A 134 -2.31 70.96 -21.74
CA ALA A 134 -1.04 70.37 -21.34
C ALA A 134 -1.10 69.81 -19.90
N GLU A 135 -1.73 70.53 -18.97
CA GLU A 135 -1.96 70.05 -17.60
C GLU A 135 -2.86 68.79 -17.59
N GLU A 136 -3.97 68.81 -18.33
CA GLU A 136 -4.86 67.64 -18.49
C GLU A 136 -4.11 66.43 -19.06
N ALA A 137 -3.29 66.63 -20.09
CA ALA A 137 -2.48 65.57 -20.68
C ALA A 137 -1.43 65.01 -19.70
N LEU A 138 -0.82 65.87 -18.87
CA LEU A 138 0.10 65.44 -17.82
C LEU A 138 -0.59 64.63 -16.72
N VAL A 139 -1.81 65.01 -16.34
CA VAL A 139 -2.63 64.23 -15.39
C VAL A 139 -2.96 62.86 -15.97
N GLN A 140 -3.45 62.81 -17.22
CA GLN A 140 -3.73 61.54 -17.89
C GLN A 140 -2.48 60.65 -18.01
N LEU A 141 -1.33 61.23 -18.37
CA LEU A 141 -0.09 60.47 -18.48
C LEU A 141 0.37 59.89 -17.13
N ARG A 142 0.16 60.62 -16.02
CA ARG A 142 0.39 60.10 -14.67
C ARG A 142 -0.55 58.95 -14.33
N GLU A 143 -1.85 59.09 -14.61
CA GLU A 143 -2.81 58.00 -14.39
C GLU A 143 -2.47 56.74 -15.19
N TRP A 144 -2.05 56.91 -16.45
CA TRP A 144 -1.63 55.80 -17.30
C TRP A 144 -0.35 55.15 -16.78
N SER A 145 0.62 55.95 -16.33
CA SER A 145 1.84 55.45 -15.71
C SER A 145 1.53 54.63 -14.45
N GLU A 146 0.58 55.07 -13.63
CA GLU A 146 0.18 54.35 -12.42
C GLU A 146 -0.57 53.04 -12.75
N ARG A 147 -1.47 53.07 -13.73
CA ARG A 147 -2.14 51.86 -14.25
C ARG A 147 -1.14 50.85 -14.78
N LEU A 148 -0.13 51.31 -15.54
CA LEU A 148 0.92 50.45 -16.07
C LEU A 148 1.73 49.82 -14.94
N SER A 149 2.15 50.60 -13.95
CA SER A 149 2.89 50.09 -12.78
C SER A 149 2.08 49.04 -12.00
N ASN A 150 0.78 49.28 -11.77
CA ASN A 150 -0.11 48.33 -11.11
C ASN A 150 -0.28 47.04 -11.92
N LEU A 151 -0.40 47.14 -13.24
CA LEU A 151 -0.49 45.99 -14.13
C LEU A 151 0.80 45.17 -14.12
N GLU A 152 1.96 45.81 -14.15
CA GLU A 152 3.26 45.15 -14.05
C GLU A 152 3.38 44.39 -12.72
N ALA A 153 3.06 45.04 -11.59
CA ALA A 153 3.08 44.42 -10.27
C ALA A 153 2.14 43.21 -10.18
N ALA A 154 0.92 43.33 -10.70
CA ALA A 154 -0.04 42.23 -10.76
C ALA A 154 0.47 41.07 -11.64
N THR A 155 1.10 41.38 -12.77
CA THR A 155 1.66 40.38 -13.68
C THR A 155 2.84 39.63 -13.05
N TYR A 156 3.77 40.34 -12.40
CA TYR A 156 4.88 39.71 -11.68
C TYR A 156 4.41 38.82 -10.53
N LYS A 157 3.42 39.29 -9.76
CA LYS A 157 2.81 38.49 -8.71
C LYS A 157 2.14 37.25 -9.29
N GLY A 158 1.29 37.40 -10.31
CA GLY A 158 0.61 36.27 -10.95
C GLY A 158 1.59 35.24 -11.53
N LEU A 159 2.67 35.68 -12.17
CA LEU A 159 3.70 34.79 -12.71
C LEU A 159 4.47 34.04 -11.60
N ARG A 160 4.72 34.71 -10.47
CA ARG A 160 5.32 34.08 -9.30
C ARG A 160 4.40 33.03 -8.68
N ASP A 161 3.14 33.39 -8.43
CA ASP A 161 2.14 32.50 -7.84
C ASP A 161 1.94 31.26 -8.74
N PHE A 162 1.83 31.46 -10.06
CA PHE A 162 1.76 30.37 -11.04
C PHE A 162 3.01 29.47 -11.00
N ARG A 163 4.21 30.04 -10.89
CA ARG A 163 5.45 29.26 -10.75
C ARG A 163 5.46 28.42 -9.47
N GLU A 164 4.96 28.97 -8.36
CA GLU A 164 4.83 28.26 -7.09
C GLU A 164 3.85 27.08 -7.21
N GLU A 165 2.70 27.28 -7.87
CA GLU A 165 1.74 26.20 -8.19
C GLU A 165 2.36 25.11 -9.06
N VAL A 166 3.06 25.47 -10.13
CA VAL A 166 3.76 24.51 -11.01
C VAL A 166 4.81 23.70 -10.23
N ASN A 167 5.55 24.33 -9.32
CA ASN A 167 6.53 23.64 -8.48
C ASN A 167 5.85 22.66 -7.50
N MET A 168 4.71 23.04 -6.92
CA MET A 168 3.93 22.14 -6.06
C MET A 168 3.43 20.93 -6.85
N LEU A 169 2.85 21.15 -8.04
CA LEU A 169 2.38 20.08 -8.92
C LEU A 169 3.52 19.14 -9.33
N ALA A 170 4.70 19.69 -9.67
CA ALA A 170 5.88 18.89 -9.97
C ALA A 170 6.33 18.02 -8.77
N GLY A 171 6.18 18.54 -7.54
CA GLY A 171 6.38 17.77 -6.31
C GLY A 171 5.40 16.60 -6.17
N VAL A 172 4.10 16.85 -6.37
CA VAL A 172 3.05 15.82 -6.32
C VAL A 172 3.29 14.73 -7.37
N ILE A 173 3.65 15.10 -8.61
CA ILE A 173 3.94 14.14 -9.68
C ILE A 173 5.12 13.24 -9.30
N ARG A 174 6.18 13.79 -8.69
CA ARG A 174 7.33 13.01 -8.23
C ARG A 174 6.96 12.03 -7.11
N ASP A 175 6.11 12.43 -6.18
CA ASP A 175 5.59 11.54 -5.13
C ASP A 175 4.73 10.41 -5.71
N LEU A 176 3.85 10.74 -6.67
CA LEU A 176 3.04 9.74 -7.37
C LEU A 176 3.90 8.75 -8.16
N ASP A 177 4.95 9.20 -8.87
CA ASP A 177 5.90 8.33 -9.57
C ASP A 177 6.59 7.36 -8.59
N GLY A 178 6.99 7.85 -7.42
CA GLY A 178 7.55 7.01 -6.35
C GLY A 178 6.55 5.95 -5.85
N LYS A 179 5.28 6.33 -5.64
CA LYS A 179 4.22 5.40 -5.22
C LYS A 179 3.91 4.36 -6.28
N VAL A 180 3.89 4.73 -7.56
CA VAL A 180 3.68 3.79 -8.67
C VAL A 180 4.79 2.75 -8.72
N LYS A 181 6.06 3.17 -8.65
CA LYS A 181 7.21 2.25 -8.62
C LYS A 181 7.13 1.27 -7.44
N ALA A 182 6.82 1.77 -6.24
CA ALA A 182 6.66 0.91 -5.08
C ALA A 182 5.52 -0.12 -5.24
N LEU A 183 4.42 0.26 -5.87
CA LEU A 183 3.32 -0.66 -6.19
C LEU A 183 3.71 -1.69 -7.25
N GLU A 184 4.47 -1.30 -8.27
CA GLU A 184 5.00 -2.21 -9.29
C GLU A 184 5.96 -3.25 -8.68
N GLU A 185 6.88 -2.81 -7.81
CA GLU A 185 7.77 -3.69 -7.05
C GLU A 185 7.00 -4.64 -6.13
N ALA A 186 5.97 -4.15 -5.44
CA ALA A 186 5.12 -4.99 -4.60
C ALA A 186 4.34 -6.04 -5.43
N LEU A 187 3.80 -5.64 -6.59
CA LEU A 187 3.04 -6.52 -7.47
C LEU A 187 3.92 -7.62 -8.07
N THR A 188 5.12 -7.26 -8.53
CA THR A 188 6.11 -8.21 -9.04
C THR A 188 6.54 -9.18 -7.94
N GLY A 189 6.80 -8.69 -6.73
CA GLY A 189 7.07 -9.52 -5.54
C GLY A 189 5.95 -10.52 -5.24
N LYS A 190 4.70 -10.05 -5.20
CA LYS A 190 3.53 -10.93 -4.97
C LYS A 190 3.31 -11.95 -6.09
N THR A 191 3.58 -11.57 -7.33
CA THR A 191 3.53 -12.48 -8.48
C THR A 191 4.57 -13.58 -8.35
N GLY A 192 5.78 -13.23 -7.90
CA GLY A 192 6.83 -14.19 -7.56
C GLY A 192 6.40 -15.16 -6.45
N GLU A 193 5.89 -14.64 -5.33
CA GLU A 193 5.39 -15.46 -4.21
C GLU A 193 4.31 -16.45 -4.64
N ILE A 194 3.34 -16.00 -5.44
CA ILE A 194 2.26 -16.86 -5.96
C ILE A 194 2.84 -17.96 -6.85
N SER A 195 3.78 -17.61 -7.72
CA SER A 195 4.44 -18.57 -8.62
C SER A 195 5.19 -19.65 -7.83
N THR A 196 5.91 -19.26 -6.78
CA THR A 196 6.59 -20.20 -5.87
C THR A 196 5.59 -21.11 -5.15
N ARG A 197 4.53 -20.55 -4.56
CA ARG A 197 3.49 -21.35 -3.88
C ARG A 197 2.79 -22.31 -4.82
N PHE A 198 2.54 -21.90 -6.06
CA PHE A 198 1.94 -22.77 -7.07
C PHE A 198 2.86 -23.94 -7.43
N ALA A 199 4.16 -23.69 -7.59
CA ALA A 199 5.15 -24.75 -7.80
C ALA A 199 5.25 -25.72 -6.60
N GLU A 200 5.22 -25.20 -5.37
CA GLU A 200 5.17 -26.03 -4.16
C GLU A 200 3.91 -26.90 -4.10
N PHE A 201 2.76 -26.32 -4.43
CA PHE A 201 1.48 -27.03 -4.50
C PHE A 201 1.49 -28.14 -5.55
N GLN A 202 2.02 -27.87 -6.75
CA GLN A 202 2.21 -28.89 -7.78
C GLN A 202 3.13 -30.02 -7.31
N GLY A 203 4.22 -29.69 -6.61
CA GLY A 203 5.10 -30.68 -6.01
C GLY A 203 4.42 -31.52 -4.94
N ALA A 204 3.55 -30.93 -4.12
CA ALA A 204 2.76 -31.64 -3.13
C ALA A 204 1.73 -32.59 -3.77
N LEU A 205 1.07 -32.16 -4.85
CA LEU A 205 0.17 -32.99 -5.64
C LEU A 205 0.89 -34.22 -6.21
N ALA A 206 2.05 -34.04 -6.84
CA ALA A 206 2.83 -35.16 -7.38
C ALA A 206 3.24 -36.17 -6.30
N ARG A 207 3.56 -35.70 -5.08
CA ARG A 207 3.83 -36.59 -3.94
C ARG A 207 2.58 -37.36 -3.50
N LEU A 208 1.43 -36.69 -3.46
CA LEU A 208 0.16 -37.31 -3.10
C LEU A 208 -0.23 -38.39 -4.13
N GLU A 209 -0.09 -38.10 -5.42
CA GLU A 209 -0.27 -39.09 -6.50
C GLU A 209 0.60 -40.33 -6.25
N GLY A 210 1.89 -40.14 -5.93
CA GLY A 210 2.77 -41.26 -5.61
C GLY A 210 2.36 -42.05 -4.36
N VAL A 211 1.82 -41.40 -3.32
CA VAL A 211 1.28 -42.08 -2.13
C VAL A 211 0.02 -42.88 -2.48
N VAL A 212 -0.88 -42.30 -3.28
CA VAL A 212 -2.10 -42.97 -3.75
C VAL A 212 -1.74 -44.22 -4.55
N SER A 213 -0.80 -44.13 -5.50
CA SER A 213 -0.35 -45.30 -6.26
C SER A 213 0.21 -46.40 -5.37
N LYS A 214 1.01 -46.07 -4.34
CA LYS A 214 1.48 -47.08 -3.37
C LYS A 214 0.35 -47.71 -2.57
N ALA A 215 -0.62 -46.91 -2.12
CA ALA A 215 -1.77 -47.41 -1.40
C ALA A 215 -2.62 -48.34 -2.29
N GLU A 216 -2.77 -48.02 -3.57
CA GLU A 216 -3.44 -48.89 -4.55
C GLU A 216 -2.72 -50.23 -4.72
N GLU A 217 -1.38 -50.23 -4.77
CA GLU A 217 -0.58 -51.46 -4.81
C GLU A 217 -0.75 -52.30 -3.53
N GLU A 218 -0.72 -51.67 -2.35
CA GLU A 218 -0.94 -52.35 -1.07
C GLU A 218 -2.35 -52.96 -0.99
N ILE A 219 -3.38 -52.21 -1.41
CA ILE A 219 -4.77 -52.71 -1.48
C ILE A 219 -4.87 -53.92 -2.43
N ALA A 220 -4.18 -53.90 -3.57
CA ALA A 220 -4.12 -55.05 -4.47
C ALA A 220 -3.46 -56.26 -3.80
N GLY A 221 -2.39 -56.03 -3.03
CA GLY A 221 -1.74 -57.05 -2.20
C GLY A 221 -2.69 -57.68 -1.18
N VAL A 222 -3.45 -56.86 -0.44
CA VAL A 222 -4.46 -57.32 0.52
C VAL A 222 -5.55 -58.14 -0.18
N ARG A 223 -6.05 -57.70 -1.35
CA ARG A 223 -7.04 -58.46 -2.13
C ARG A 223 -6.52 -59.85 -2.51
N ASN A 224 -5.26 -59.93 -2.96
CA ASN A 224 -4.63 -61.22 -3.27
C ASN A 224 -4.48 -62.11 -2.03
N PHE A 225 -4.16 -61.53 -0.88
CA PHE A 225 -4.07 -62.27 0.39
C PHE A 225 -5.43 -62.82 0.82
N LEU A 226 -6.50 -62.01 0.72
CA LEU A 226 -7.87 -62.45 1.00
C LEU A 226 -8.28 -63.63 0.11
N ALA A 227 -7.99 -63.56 -1.20
CA ALA A 227 -8.27 -64.67 -2.11
C ALA A 227 -7.54 -65.98 -1.71
N ARG A 228 -6.30 -65.88 -1.21
CA ARG A 228 -5.57 -67.05 -0.69
C ARG A 228 -6.18 -67.59 0.60
N LEU A 229 -6.69 -66.74 1.47
CA LEU A 229 -7.39 -67.18 2.69
C LEU A 229 -8.70 -67.90 2.35
N ASP A 230 -9.44 -67.41 1.36
CA ASP A 230 -10.65 -68.08 0.88
C ASP A 230 -10.32 -69.48 0.33
N GLU A 231 -9.25 -69.60 -0.47
CA GLU A 231 -8.78 -70.89 -0.96
C GLU A 231 -8.36 -71.83 0.17
N LEU A 232 -7.63 -71.31 1.17
CA LEU A 232 -7.22 -72.08 2.33
C LEU A 232 -8.42 -72.56 3.15
N SER A 233 -9.43 -71.70 3.33
CA SER A 233 -10.67 -72.04 4.01
C SER A 233 -11.42 -73.18 3.30
N LEU A 234 -11.49 -73.15 1.96
CA LEU A 234 -12.07 -74.23 1.16
C LEU A 234 -11.30 -75.55 1.33
N ARG A 235 -9.97 -75.50 1.34
CA ARG A 235 -9.11 -76.67 1.57
C ARG A 235 -9.30 -77.26 2.97
N VAL A 236 -9.37 -76.41 3.99
CA VAL A 236 -9.66 -76.85 5.37
C VAL A 236 -11.01 -77.53 5.45
N GLY A 237 -12.06 -76.95 4.86
CA GLY A 237 -13.38 -77.59 4.80
C GLY A 237 -13.35 -78.97 4.14
N THR A 238 -12.61 -79.10 3.03
CA THR A 238 -12.43 -80.40 2.35
C THR A 238 -11.69 -81.42 3.22
N LEU A 239 -10.64 -80.99 3.91
CA LEU A 239 -9.87 -81.85 4.83
C LEU A 239 -10.72 -82.29 6.03
N GLU A 240 -11.55 -81.41 6.57
CA GLU A 240 -12.47 -81.75 7.67
C GLU A 240 -13.46 -82.85 7.25
N GLU A 241 -14.01 -82.78 6.04
CA GLU A 241 -14.86 -83.84 5.46
C GLU A 241 -14.09 -85.16 5.30
N GLN A 242 -12.87 -85.10 4.77
CA GLN A 242 -12.01 -86.29 4.63
C GLN A 242 -11.68 -86.93 5.98
N VAL A 243 -11.34 -86.14 7.00
CA VAL A 243 -11.07 -86.64 8.36
C VAL A 243 -12.30 -87.29 8.97
N LYS A 244 -13.49 -86.70 8.75
CA LYS A 244 -14.75 -87.31 9.20
C LYS A 244 -14.98 -88.67 8.55
N ALA A 245 -14.81 -88.78 7.23
CA ALA A 245 -14.94 -90.03 6.50
C ALA A 245 -13.94 -91.11 6.98
N LEU A 246 -12.66 -90.73 7.15
CA LEU A 246 -11.63 -91.62 7.68
C LEU A 246 -11.95 -92.11 9.10
N LYS A 247 -12.48 -91.25 9.97
CA LYS A 247 -12.90 -91.65 11.32
C LYS A 247 -14.03 -92.69 11.27
N GLU A 248 -15.00 -92.52 10.37
CA GLU A 248 -16.09 -93.49 10.16
C GLU A 248 -15.55 -94.83 9.63
N GLU A 249 -14.57 -94.81 8.72
CA GLU A 249 -13.91 -96.01 8.20
C GLU A 249 -13.09 -96.74 9.29
N VAL A 250 -12.29 -96.02 10.08
CA VAL A 250 -11.57 -96.59 11.22
C VAL A 250 -12.53 -97.19 12.25
N ALA A 251 -13.68 -96.55 12.49
CA ALA A 251 -14.71 -97.09 13.39
C ALA A 251 -15.29 -98.41 12.86
N LYS A 252 -15.52 -98.53 11.54
CA LYS A 252 -15.95 -99.80 10.91
C LYS A 252 -14.89 -100.88 11.05
N LEU A 253 -13.63 -100.60 10.70
CA LEU A 253 -12.54 -101.56 10.80
C LEU A 253 -12.29 -102.02 12.25
N ARG A 254 -12.41 -101.13 13.24
CA ARG A 254 -12.30 -101.50 14.66
C ARG A 254 -13.40 -102.44 15.13
N ALA A 255 -14.59 -102.43 14.51
CA ALA A 255 -15.67 -103.34 14.85
C ALA A 255 -15.43 -104.77 14.31
N GLU A 256 -14.56 -104.95 13.31
CA GLU A 256 -14.29 -106.23 12.64
C GLU A 256 -13.12 -107.03 13.25
N ILE A 257 -12.36 -106.48 14.21
CA ILE A 257 -11.21 -107.16 14.82
C ILE A 257 -11.66 -108.03 16.03
N PRO A 258 -11.51 -109.38 16.01
CA PRO A 258 -11.83 -110.23 17.16
C PRO A 258 -10.81 -110.07 18.30
N LYS A 259 -11.30 -109.95 19.55
CA LYS A 259 -10.47 -109.84 20.77
C LYS A 259 -9.72 -111.16 21.04
N ARG A 260 -8.38 -111.11 21.12
CA ARG A 260 -7.49 -112.24 21.44
C ARG A 260 -7.06 -112.16 22.92
N GLU A 261 -7.36 -113.18 23.72
CA GLU A 261 -6.82 -113.31 25.10
C GLU A 261 -5.36 -113.76 25.05
N VAL A 262 -4.47 -113.03 25.74
CA VAL A 262 -3.02 -113.28 25.76
C VAL A 262 -2.67 -114.16 26.98
N LEU A 263 -1.85 -115.20 26.76
CA LEU A 263 -1.38 -116.16 27.76
C LEU A 263 -0.61 -115.48 28.91
N SER A 264 -0.80 -115.96 30.14
CA SER A 264 0.16 -115.71 31.23
C SER A 264 1.35 -116.66 31.05
N PRO A 265 2.58 -116.16 30.89
CA PRO A 265 3.75 -117.01 30.63
C PRO A 265 4.22 -117.77 31.88
N PHE A 266 3.68 -117.44 33.05
CA PHE A 266 4.05 -118.06 34.33
C PHE A 266 3.01 -119.11 34.77
N GLY A 267 3.49 -120.27 35.21
CA GLY A 267 2.68 -121.33 35.81
C GLY A 267 3.24 -121.84 37.13
N LEU A 268 2.36 -122.01 38.12
CA LEU A 268 2.64 -122.56 39.44
C LEU A 268 1.63 -123.66 39.74
N GLN A 269 2.11 -124.84 40.09
CA GLN A 269 1.29 -125.97 40.53
C GLN A 269 1.76 -126.47 41.89
N VAL A 270 0.81 -126.68 42.79
CA VAL A 270 1.03 -127.33 44.08
C VAL A 270 0.07 -128.52 44.14
N SER A 271 0.61 -129.72 44.30
CA SER A 271 -0.14 -130.97 44.31
C SER A 271 0.23 -131.83 45.52
N LEU A 272 -0.76 -132.56 46.06
CA LEU A 272 -0.57 -133.51 47.15
C LEU A 272 -0.49 -134.91 46.58
N SER A 273 0.47 -135.72 47.04
CA SER A 273 0.71 -137.06 46.50
C SER A 273 -0.04 -138.15 47.28
N GLY A 274 -0.63 -139.11 46.56
CA GLY A 274 -1.49 -140.16 47.14
C GLY A 274 -0.76 -141.26 47.93
N ILE A 275 0.56 -141.19 48.10
CA ILE A 275 1.38 -142.24 48.75
C ILE A 275 1.58 -141.96 50.25
N SER A 276 1.38 -140.72 50.72
CA SER A 276 1.42 -140.34 52.14
C SER A 276 0.74 -138.98 52.38
N PRO A 277 0.02 -138.77 53.50
CA PRO A 277 -0.60 -137.47 53.82
C PRO A 277 0.42 -136.33 54.07
N LEU A 278 1.72 -136.65 54.18
CA LEU A 278 2.81 -135.67 54.26
C LEU A 278 3.58 -135.52 52.93
N ALA A 279 3.22 -136.26 51.88
CA ALA A 279 3.91 -136.21 50.59
C ALA A 279 3.26 -135.20 49.64
N GLY A 280 4.06 -134.38 48.97
CA GLY A 280 3.59 -133.34 48.07
C GLY A 280 4.61 -132.97 47.00
N MET A 281 4.12 -132.37 45.92
CA MET A 281 4.92 -131.86 44.81
C MET A 281 4.57 -130.41 44.54
N MET A 282 5.59 -129.61 44.25
CA MET A 282 5.44 -128.27 43.75
C MET A 282 6.20 -128.17 42.44
N ARG A 283 5.54 -127.63 41.41
CA ARG A 283 6.14 -127.34 40.12
C ARG A 283 5.95 -125.87 39.81
N VAL A 284 7.04 -125.17 39.57
CA VAL A 284 7.04 -123.80 39.04
C VAL A 284 7.61 -123.86 37.64
N GLY A 285 7.05 -123.13 36.70
CA GLY A 285 7.74 -122.95 35.43
C GLY A 285 7.25 -121.78 34.61
N TYR A 286 7.95 -121.58 33.50
CA TYR A 286 7.75 -120.48 32.59
C TYR A 286 7.67 -121.00 31.16
N ALA A 287 6.57 -120.70 30.47
CA ALA A 287 6.31 -121.10 29.09
C ALA A 287 6.39 -119.89 28.17
N LEU A 288 7.09 -120.06 27.04
CA LEU A 288 7.14 -119.10 25.96
C LEU A 288 5.80 -119.07 25.22
N SER A 289 5.59 -118.07 24.37
CA SER A 289 4.36 -117.87 23.59
C SER A 289 3.96 -119.06 22.71
N GLU A 290 4.89 -119.97 22.44
CA GLU A 290 4.70 -121.18 21.63
C GLU A 290 4.41 -122.44 22.47
N GLY A 291 4.21 -122.29 23.80
CA GLY A 291 3.86 -123.38 24.72
C GLY A 291 5.04 -124.19 25.26
N PHE A 292 6.27 -123.97 24.78
CA PHE A 292 7.48 -124.59 25.30
C PHE A 292 8.17 -123.75 26.38
N GLY A 293 8.73 -124.39 27.39
CA GLY A 293 9.27 -123.71 28.56
C GLY A 293 10.18 -124.55 29.43
N PHE A 294 10.50 -124.02 30.61
CA PHE A 294 11.28 -124.69 31.64
C PHE A 294 10.49 -124.85 32.92
N TYR A 295 10.79 -125.90 33.69
CA TYR A 295 10.21 -126.11 35.00
C TYR A 295 11.26 -126.48 36.06
N LEU A 296 10.90 -126.18 37.29
CA LEU A 296 11.54 -126.60 38.52
C LEU A 296 10.49 -127.36 39.33
N ARG A 297 10.80 -128.59 39.73
CA ARG A 297 9.95 -129.42 40.58
C ARG A 297 10.68 -129.73 41.88
N GLY A 298 10.00 -129.48 42.99
CA GLY A 298 10.36 -130.01 44.31
C GLY A 298 9.31 -131.01 44.74
N ALA A 299 9.72 -132.19 45.18
CA ALA A 299 8.83 -133.22 45.70
C ALA A 299 9.35 -133.75 47.03
N TYR A 300 8.45 -133.94 47.98
CA TYR A 300 8.74 -134.53 49.28
C TYR A 300 7.85 -135.75 49.47
N ASP A 301 8.46 -136.88 49.82
CA ASP A 301 7.78 -138.12 50.18
C ASP A 301 8.66 -138.88 51.21
N LEU A 302 9.23 -140.04 50.87
CA LEU A 302 10.26 -140.75 51.66
C LEU A 302 11.66 -140.11 51.55
N GLY A 303 11.73 -138.81 51.29
CA GLY A 303 12.95 -138.05 50.97
C GLY A 303 12.64 -136.81 50.14
N PHE A 304 13.60 -135.89 50.04
CA PHE A 304 13.47 -134.71 49.19
C PHE A 304 14.00 -134.99 47.78
N TYR A 305 13.25 -134.58 46.77
CA TYR A 305 13.58 -134.75 45.36
C TYR A 305 13.46 -133.41 44.65
N GLY A 306 14.49 -133.06 43.88
CA GLY A 306 14.48 -131.88 43.03
C GLY A 306 14.70 -132.27 41.58
N ALA A 307 13.88 -131.76 40.66
CA ALA A 307 14.06 -131.94 39.23
C ALA A 307 13.97 -130.61 38.48
N VAL A 308 14.75 -130.53 37.40
CA VAL A 308 14.73 -129.40 36.48
C VAL A 308 14.58 -129.94 35.07
N GLY A 309 13.88 -129.22 34.21
CA GLY A 309 13.71 -129.69 32.84
C GLY A 309 12.89 -128.78 31.96
N VAL A 310 12.45 -129.33 30.84
CA VAL A 310 11.59 -128.67 29.87
C VAL A 310 10.14 -129.09 30.04
N VAL A 311 9.24 -128.14 29.80
CA VAL A 311 7.80 -128.36 29.80
C VAL A 311 7.22 -127.96 28.45
N SER A 312 6.26 -128.72 27.96
CA SER A 312 5.39 -128.32 26.86
C SER A 312 3.97 -128.21 27.38
N VAL A 313 3.34 -127.08 27.14
CA VAL A 313 1.99 -126.71 27.59
C VAL A 313 1.11 -126.57 26.37
N HIS A 314 0.11 -127.44 26.27
CA HIS A 314 -0.92 -127.39 25.25
C HIS A 314 -2.24 -126.99 25.90
N GLN A 315 -2.80 -125.85 25.50
CA GLN A 315 -4.03 -125.32 26.07
C GLN A 315 -5.18 -125.39 25.06
N ALA A 316 -6.28 -126.03 25.47
CA ALA A 316 -7.55 -126.05 24.77
C ALA A 316 -8.63 -125.71 25.81
N SER A 317 -8.91 -124.41 25.97
CA SER A 317 -9.80 -123.89 27.03
C SER A 317 -11.11 -124.69 27.11
N PRO A 318 -11.50 -125.19 28.30
CA PRO A 318 -10.97 -124.86 29.63
C PRO A 318 -9.80 -125.73 30.11
N PHE A 319 -9.25 -126.61 29.29
CA PHE A 319 -8.28 -127.62 29.69
C PHE A 319 -6.84 -127.27 29.30
N THR A 320 -5.88 -127.69 30.13
CA THR A 320 -4.45 -127.60 29.86
C THR A 320 -3.80 -128.98 30.00
N LEU A 321 -3.03 -129.39 29.00
CA LEU A 321 -2.18 -130.57 29.03
C LEU A 321 -0.73 -130.13 29.13
N THR A 322 0.00 -130.68 30.10
CA THR A 322 1.43 -130.41 30.30
C THR A 322 2.22 -131.70 30.19
N THR A 323 3.31 -131.67 29.44
CA THR A 323 4.30 -132.75 29.38
C THR A 323 5.64 -132.21 29.86
N THR A 324 6.28 -132.91 30.79
CA THR A 324 7.56 -132.53 31.38
C THR A 324 8.60 -133.60 31.13
N LEU A 325 9.80 -133.19 30.72
CA LEU A 325 10.97 -134.04 30.63
C LEU A 325 12.13 -133.34 31.34
N GLY A 326 12.77 -134.02 32.27
CA GLY A 326 13.85 -133.41 33.05
C GLY A 326 14.80 -134.41 33.66
N VAL A 327 15.75 -133.86 34.42
CA VAL A 327 16.72 -134.60 35.21
C VAL A 327 16.66 -134.06 36.64
N GLY A 328 16.78 -134.96 37.60
CA GLY A 328 16.64 -134.62 39.00
C GLY A 328 17.57 -135.41 39.89
N ARG A 329 17.61 -135.00 41.16
CA ARG A 329 18.40 -135.63 42.21
C ARG A 329 17.53 -135.88 43.43
N GLY A 330 17.56 -137.11 43.92
CA GLY A 330 17.00 -137.49 45.21
C GLY A 330 18.03 -137.28 46.31
N PHE A 331 17.62 -136.65 47.40
CA PHE A 331 18.43 -136.34 48.57
C PHE A 331 18.06 -137.25 49.75
N TYR A 332 18.06 -138.56 49.48
CA TYR A 332 17.83 -139.62 50.47
C TYR A 332 18.99 -140.62 50.44
N GLY A 333 19.62 -140.90 51.59
CA GLY A 333 20.85 -141.71 51.65
C GLY A 333 22.04 -141.06 50.90
N PRO A 334 22.90 -141.81 50.19
CA PRO A 334 24.01 -141.26 49.40
C PRO A 334 23.57 -140.37 48.21
N GLY A 335 22.26 -140.29 47.97
CA GLY A 335 21.64 -139.53 46.89
C GLY A 335 21.80 -140.22 45.54
N PHE A 336 20.83 -140.03 44.65
CA PHE A 336 20.86 -140.61 43.31
C PHE A 336 20.29 -139.65 42.28
N THR A 337 20.81 -139.75 41.06
CA THR A 337 20.32 -138.98 39.91
C THR A 337 19.26 -139.79 39.18
N TYR A 338 18.21 -139.13 38.71
CA TYR A 338 17.12 -139.76 37.97
C TYR A 338 16.71 -138.90 36.79
N GLY A 339 16.25 -139.55 35.72
CA GLY A 339 15.49 -138.90 34.67
C GLY A 339 14.02 -138.81 35.08
N GLU A 340 13.35 -137.75 34.67
CA GLU A 340 11.97 -137.47 35.04
C GLU A 340 11.11 -137.26 33.79
N LEU A 341 10.08 -138.08 33.64
CA LEU A 341 9.02 -137.88 32.67
C LEU A 341 7.73 -137.60 33.42
N GLY A 342 7.00 -136.56 33.06
CA GLY A 342 5.73 -136.25 33.71
C GLY A 342 4.67 -135.80 32.73
N VAL A 343 3.42 -136.07 33.09
CA VAL A 343 2.24 -135.62 32.37
C VAL A 343 1.30 -135.00 33.40
N GLY A 344 0.82 -133.79 33.13
CA GLY A 344 -0.16 -133.13 33.97
C GLY A 344 -1.34 -132.65 33.17
N PHE A 345 -2.52 -132.71 33.77
CA PHE A 345 -3.78 -132.24 33.21
C PHE A 345 -4.39 -131.21 34.16
N GLY A 346 -4.82 -130.07 33.63
CA GLY A 346 -5.45 -128.99 34.38
C GLY A 346 -6.78 -128.55 33.76
N GLY A 347 -7.68 -128.05 34.57
CA GLY A 347 -8.92 -127.38 34.16
C GLY A 347 -9.03 -126.01 34.83
N LYS A 348 -9.26 -124.96 34.04
CA LYS A 348 -9.47 -123.60 34.52
C LYS A 348 -10.81 -123.50 35.26
N LEU A 349 -10.80 -122.84 36.41
CA LEU A 349 -11.99 -122.55 37.21
C LEU A 349 -12.38 -121.06 37.11
N PHE A 350 -11.47 -120.17 37.51
CA PHE A 350 -11.70 -118.73 37.52
C PHE A 350 -10.40 -117.96 37.27
N GLY A 351 -10.39 -117.11 36.24
CA GLY A 351 -9.20 -116.39 35.82
C GLY A 351 -8.05 -117.34 35.47
N ALA A 352 -6.88 -117.12 36.10
CA ALA A 352 -5.72 -117.98 35.95
C ALA A 352 -5.70 -119.16 36.95
N LEU A 353 -6.69 -119.31 37.82
CA LEU A 353 -6.74 -120.38 38.83
C LEU A 353 -7.51 -121.61 38.29
N GLY A 354 -6.95 -122.79 38.52
CA GLY A 354 -7.53 -124.06 38.11
C GLY A 354 -7.18 -125.22 39.05
N LEU A 355 -7.75 -126.38 38.77
CA LEU A 355 -7.41 -127.64 39.41
C LEU A 355 -6.67 -128.53 38.42
N GLY A 356 -5.75 -129.35 38.90
CA GLY A 356 -5.11 -130.32 38.03
C GLY A 356 -4.48 -131.51 38.73
N ALA A 357 -4.21 -132.52 37.93
CA ALA A 357 -3.52 -133.74 38.32
C ALA A 357 -2.18 -133.82 37.59
N GLU A 358 -1.17 -134.39 38.21
CA GLU A 358 0.11 -134.71 37.58
C GLU A 358 0.55 -136.13 37.93
N GLY A 359 1.05 -136.85 36.93
CA GLY A 359 1.76 -138.11 37.07
C GLY A 359 3.21 -137.91 36.68
N VAL A 360 4.12 -138.43 37.48
CA VAL A 360 5.57 -138.28 37.32
C VAL A 360 6.23 -139.63 37.47
N LEU A 361 6.97 -140.04 36.46
CA LEU A 361 7.80 -141.23 36.46
C LEU A 361 9.26 -140.81 36.55
N SER A 362 9.90 -141.16 37.66
CA SER A 362 11.34 -141.03 37.86
C SER A 362 12.01 -142.37 37.59
N PHE A 363 12.98 -142.41 36.69
CA PHE A 363 13.78 -143.59 36.38
C PHE A 363 15.26 -143.33 36.73
N PRO A 364 15.95 -144.28 37.38
CA PRO A 364 17.31 -144.08 37.85
C PRO A 364 18.27 -143.89 36.67
N ILE A 365 19.22 -142.97 36.82
CA ILE A 365 20.38 -142.85 35.93
C ILE A 365 21.57 -143.41 36.71
N GLY A 366 21.87 -144.70 36.48
CA GLY A 366 22.83 -145.47 37.27
C GLY A 366 22.14 -146.46 38.22
N THR A 367 22.55 -146.50 39.48
CA THR A 367 21.98 -147.41 40.51
C THR A 367 20.93 -146.68 41.36
N GLY A 368 19.69 -147.15 41.38
CA GLY A 368 18.61 -146.61 42.21
C GLY A 368 17.24 -147.21 41.86
N PRO A 369 16.17 -146.94 42.64
CA PRO A 369 14.82 -147.41 42.33
C PRO A 369 14.10 -146.48 41.33
N SER A 370 13.24 -147.04 40.49
CA SER A 370 12.23 -146.27 39.73
C SER A 370 11.08 -145.90 40.65
N VAL A 371 10.62 -144.64 40.58
CA VAL A 371 9.56 -144.11 41.45
C VAL A 371 8.49 -143.45 40.59
N ALA A 372 7.24 -143.87 40.76
CA ALA A 372 6.09 -143.19 40.18
C ALA A 372 5.40 -142.36 41.26
N ARG A 373 5.12 -141.09 40.97
CA ARG A 373 4.37 -140.17 41.84
C ARG A 373 3.15 -139.67 41.10
N PHE A 374 2.06 -139.56 41.83
CA PHE A 374 0.83 -138.94 41.33
C PHE A 374 0.42 -137.87 42.32
N GLY A 375 -0.01 -136.72 41.82
CA GLY A 375 -0.46 -135.61 42.63
C GLY A 375 -1.70 -134.96 42.05
N VAL A 376 -2.59 -134.49 42.92
CA VAL A 376 -3.74 -133.64 42.55
C VAL A 376 -3.67 -132.37 43.37
N GLY A 377 -3.98 -131.23 42.75
CA GLY A 377 -3.99 -129.97 43.47
C GLY A 377 -4.35 -128.77 42.61
N VAL A 378 -3.83 -127.61 43.00
CA VAL A 378 -4.19 -126.30 42.44
C VAL A 378 -3.11 -125.86 41.47
N ILE A 379 -3.56 -125.30 40.35
CA ILE A 379 -2.71 -124.70 39.32
C ILE A 379 -3.08 -123.21 39.23
N TYR A 380 -2.08 -122.35 39.20
CA TYR A 380 -2.22 -120.93 38.90
C TYR A 380 -1.35 -120.59 37.70
N GLY A 381 -1.94 -119.92 36.71
CA GLY A 381 -1.39 -119.86 35.37
C GLY A 381 -1.77 -121.09 34.54
N TRP A 382 -1.03 -121.30 33.44
CA TRP A 382 -1.12 -122.43 32.49
C TRP A 382 -2.46 -123.14 32.31
#